data_AF-A0A2A5J1K3-F1
#
_entry.id   AF-A0A2A5J1K3-F1
#
_cell.length_a   1.000
_cell.length_b   1.000
_cell.length_c   1.000
_cell.angle_alpha   90.00
_cell.angle_beta   90.00
_cell.angle_gamma   90.00
#
_symmetry.space_group_name_H-M   'P 1'
#
loop_
_entity.id
_entity.type
_entity.pdbx_description
1 polymer ?
#
loop_
_entity_poly.entity_id
_entity_poly.type
_entity_poly.pdbx_seq_one_letter_code
_entity_poly.pdbx_strand_id
1 'polypeptide(L)'
;DAKTEVLAFTAFPREHWRKIWSTNPLERVNKEIKRRARVVGIFPNAAAVIRLVGAVLIDMHDEWIAGDRRYLSEGSMAKLYDTSDTDPVAAIESSDA
;
A
#
# COMPACT_ATOMS: atom_id res chain seq x y z
N ASP A 1 10.40 -10.42 -21.60
CA ASP A 1 10.62 -10.09 -20.18
C ASP A 1 10.42 -8.60 -19.86
N ALA A 2 11.28 -7.68 -20.29
CA ALA A 2 11.14 -6.24 -19.98
C ALA A 2 9.77 -5.61 -20.35
N LYS A 3 9.16 -6.02 -21.48
CA LYS A 3 7.84 -5.55 -21.89
C LYS A 3 6.75 -5.88 -20.85
N THR A 4 6.80 -7.08 -20.28
CA THR A 4 5.83 -7.55 -19.29
C THR A 4 5.99 -6.76 -17.99
N GLU A 5 7.22 -6.50 -17.57
CA GLU A 5 7.51 -5.70 -16.37
C GLU A 5 7.04 -4.25 -16.51
N VAL A 6 7.34 -3.60 -17.65
CA VAL A 6 6.94 -2.21 -17.91
C VAL A 6 5.42 -2.06 -18.01
N LEU A 7 4.71 -3.09 -18.48
CA LEU A 7 3.25 -3.06 -18.65
C LEU A 7 2.48 -3.67 -17.47
N ALA A 8 3.13 -4.11 -16.40
CA ALA A 8 2.47 -4.74 -15.26
C ALA A 8 1.38 -3.85 -14.62
N PHE A 9 1.55 -2.53 -14.66
CA PHE A 9 0.56 -1.57 -14.16
C PHE A 9 -0.78 -1.60 -14.92
N THR A 10 -0.78 -2.14 -16.16
CA THR A 10 -2.00 -2.20 -16.99
C THR A 10 -3.02 -3.21 -16.48
N ALA A 11 -2.62 -4.11 -15.55
CA ALA A 11 -3.53 -4.99 -14.82
C ALA A 11 -4.45 -4.23 -13.85
N PHE A 12 -4.14 -2.97 -13.52
CA PHE A 12 -4.94 -2.14 -12.61
C PHE A 12 -5.96 -1.28 -13.37
N PRO A 13 -7.06 -0.83 -12.71
CA PRO A 13 -7.95 0.18 -13.26
C PRO A 13 -7.19 1.41 -13.75
N ARG A 14 -7.60 1.97 -14.91
CA ARG A 14 -6.93 3.13 -15.54
C ARG A 14 -6.75 4.33 -14.62
N GLU A 15 -7.69 4.53 -13.70
CA GLU A 15 -7.65 5.57 -12.67
C GLU A 15 -6.42 5.48 -11.74
N HIS A 16 -5.77 4.31 -11.65
CA HIS A 16 -4.59 4.08 -10.81
C HIS A 16 -3.27 4.09 -11.55
N TRP A 17 -3.27 3.99 -12.89
CA TRP A 17 -2.04 3.90 -13.68
C TRP A 17 -1.04 5.00 -13.34
N ARG A 18 -1.54 6.24 -13.23
CA ARG A 18 -0.69 7.40 -12.92
C ARG A 18 -0.01 7.29 -11.54
N LYS A 19 -0.66 6.63 -10.58
CA LYS A 19 -0.13 6.42 -9.23
C LYS A 19 0.90 5.29 -9.20
N ILE A 20 0.69 4.25 -10.01
CA ILE A 20 1.54 3.04 -10.05
C ILE A 20 2.83 3.29 -10.82
N TRP A 21 2.74 3.94 -12.00
CA TRP A 21 3.92 4.14 -12.86
C TRP A 21 4.84 5.29 -12.43
N SER A 22 4.44 6.08 -11.42
CA SER A 22 5.13 7.31 -11.03
C SER A 22 6.01 7.05 -9.82
N THR A 23 7.21 7.63 -9.83
CA THR A 23 8.15 7.56 -8.69
C THR A 23 7.88 8.61 -7.62
N ASN A 24 6.96 9.56 -7.84
CA ASN A 24 6.70 10.68 -6.92
C ASN A 24 6.38 10.22 -5.47
N PRO A 25 5.55 9.19 -5.23
CA PRO A 25 5.26 8.73 -3.87
C PRO A 25 6.50 8.15 -3.18
N LEU A 26 7.30 7.39 -3.92
CA LEU A 26 8.55 6.82 -3.44
C LEU A 26 9.58 7.92 -3.11
N GLU A 27 9.70 8.93 -3.99
CA GLU A 27 10.57 10.09 -3.77
C GLU A 27 10.15 10.88 -2.53
N ARG A 28 8.84 11.04 -2.30
CA ARG A 28 8.31 11.70 -1.10
C ARG A 28 8.68 10.93 0.17
N VAL A 29 8.47 9.62 0.20
CA VAL A 29 8.86 8.74 1.32
C VAL A 29 10.37 8.85 1.57
N ASN A 30 11.19 8.72 0.53
CA ASN A 30 12.65 8.81 0.63
C ASN A 30 13.12 10.17 1.15
N LYS A 31 12.47 11.26 0.72
CA LYS A 31 12.76 12.62 1.22
C LYS A 31 12.44 12.72 2.70
N GLU A 32 11.33 12.16 3.16
CA GLU A 32 10.93 12.21 4.56
C GLU A 32 11.85 11.36 5.45
N ILE A 33 12.22 10.15 5.01
CA ILE A 33 13.22 9.32 5.70
C ILE A 33 14.54 10.08 5.84
N LYS A 34 15.05 10.67 4.76
CA LYS A 34 16.28 11.47 4.78
C LYS A 34 16.17 12.67 5.72
N ARG A 35 15.02 13.36 5.75
CA ARG A 35 14.78 14.52 6.62
C ARG A 35 14.80 14.13 8.09
N ARG A 36 14.08 13.06 8.49
CA ARG A 36 14.04 12.60 9.90
C ARG A 36 15.37 11.98 10.33
N ALA A 37 16.03 11.22 9.46
CA ALA A 37 17.35 10.66 9.74
C ALA A 37 18.43 11.73 9.95
N ARG A 38 18.34 12.87 9.24
CA ARG A 38 19.28 14.00 9.41
C ARG A 38 19.30 14.55 10.84
N VAL A 39 18.17 14.52 11.55
CA VAL A 39 18.08 14.99 12.94
C VAL A 39 18.80 14.03 13.89
N VAL A 40 18.75 12.73 13.62
CA VAL A 40 19.42 11.70 14.43
C VAL A 40 20.94 11.70 14.21
N GLY A 41 21.40 11.96 12.98
CA GLY A 41 22.81 11.97 12.61
C GLY A 41 23.40 10.55 12.56
N ILE A 42 23.75 9.98 13.71
CA ILE A 42 24.34 8.64 13.84
C ILE A 42 23.40 7.76 14.68
N PHE A 43 23.01 6.61 14.14
CA PHE A 43 22.18 5.66 14.86
C PHE A 43 23.02 4.73 15.76
N PRO A 44 22.53 4.42 16.98
CA PRO A 44 23.26 3.56 17.92
C PRO A 44 23.26 2.07 17.52
N ASN A 45 22.32 1.63 16.69
CA ASN A 45 22.23 0.28 16.13
C ASN A 45 21.23 0.21 14.96
N ALA A 46 21.21 -0.92 14.26
CA ALA A 46 20.30 -1.18 13.15
C ALA A 46 18.82 -1.13 13.57
N ALA A 47 18.48 -1.61 14.77
CA ALA A 47 17.08 -1.61 15.23
C ALA A 47 16.53 -0.17 15.39
N ALA A 48 17.37 0.79 15.78
CA ALA A 48 16.97 2.19 15.89
C ALA A 48 16.59 2.83 14.54
N VAL A 49 17.36 2.55 13.47
CA VAL A 49 17.01 3.05 12.12
C VAL A 49 15.77 2.34 11.57
N ILE A 50 15.62 1.04 11.81
CA ILE A 50 14.42 0.29 11.41
C ILE A 50 13.17 0.90 12.05
N ARG A 51 13.21 1.26 13.34
CA ARG A 51 12.07 1.90 14.01
C ARG A 51 11.72 3.27 13.39
N LEU A 52 12.71 4.10 13.08
CA LEU A 52 12.46 5.41 12.45
C LEU A 52 11.86 5.27 11.06
N VAL A 53 12.43 4.39 10.23
CA VAL A 53 11.91 4.13 8.88
C VAL A 53 10.51 3.53 8.97
N GLY A 54 10.31 2.55 9.86
CA GLY A 54 9.02 1.92 10.11
C GLY A 54 7.94 2.94 10.51
N ALA A 55 8.26 3.86 11.42
CA ALA A 55 7.33 4.93 11.80
C ALA A 55 6.93 5.81 10.61
N VAL A 56 7.87 6.19 9.74
CA VAL A 56 7.55 6.96 8.51
C VAL A 56 6.65 6.18 7.56
N LEU A 57 6.87 4.87 7.43
CA LEU A 57 6.04 4.02 6.58
C LEU A 57 4.64 3.81 7.13
N ILE A 58 4.48 3.72 8.46
CA ILE A 58 3.17 3.66 9.11
C ILE A 58 2.41 4.98 8.88
N ASP A 59 3.05 6.13 9.12
CA ASP A 59 2.43 7.44 8.86
C ASP A 59 1.93 7.56 7.40
N MET A 60 2.73 7.06 6.45
CA MET A 60 2.40 7.04 5.03
C MET A 60 1.21 6.11 4.73
N HIS A 61 1.20 4.93 5.33
CA HIS A 61 0.13 3.95 5.17
C HIS A 61 -1.20 4.48 5.69
N ASP A 62 -1.19 5.10 6.87
CA ASP A 62 -2.36 5.69 7.49
C ASP A 62 -2.90 6.84 6.62
N GLU A 63 -2.03 7.71 6.11
CA GLU A 63 -2.42 8.77 5.15
C GLU A 63 -3.12 8.19 3.91
N TRP A 64 -2.63 7.07 3.39
CA TRP A 64 -3.18 6.46 2.17
C TRP A 64 -4.55 5.78 2.40
N ILE A 65 -4.81 5.28 3.60
CA ILE A 65 -6.05 4.57 3.96
C ILE A 65 -7.11 5.50 4.54
N ALA A 66 -6.71 6.53 5.29
CA ALA A 66 -7.64 7.37 6.05
C ALA A 66 -8.23 8.54 5.26
N GLY A 67 -7.69 8.89 4.08
CA GLY A 67 -8.19 10.02 3.30
C GLY A 67 -9.60 9.81 2.72
N ASP A 68 -10.42 10.88 2.70
CA ASP A 68 -11.74 10.94 2.02
C ASP A 68 -11.69 10.41 0.58
N ARG A 69 -10.50 10.52 -0.06
CA ARG A 69 -10.14 9.81 -1.29
C ARG A 69 -8.89 8.99 -1.03
N ARG A 70 -9.09 7.76 -0.55
CA ARG A 70 -8.02 6.78 -0.37
C ARG A 70 -7.09 6.74 -1.59
N TYR A 71 -5.80 6.55 -1.32
CA TYR A 71 -4.77 6.61 -2.37
C TYR A 71 -5.06 5.61 -3.49
N LEU A 72 -5.58 4.43 -3.16
CA LEU A 72 -6.29 3.53 -4.07
C LEU A 72 -7.67 3.26 -3.45
N SER A 73 -8.75 3.68 -4.11
CA SER A 73 -10.10 3.55 -3.53
C SER A 73 -10.58 2.10 -3.58
N GLU A 74 -11.32 1.67 -2.57
CA GLU A 74 -11.89 0.30 -2.52
C GLU A 74 -12.79 0.02 -3.73
N GLY A 75 -13.71 0.93 -4.06
CA GLY A 75 -14.66 0.73 -5.16
C GLY A 75 -14.00 0.61 -6.54
N SER A 76 -12.81 1.17 -6.73
CA SER A 76 -12.06 0.99 -7.98
C SER A 76 -11.21 -0.27 -7.96
N MET A 77 -10.59 -0.58 -6.82
CA MET A 77 -9.84 -1.81 -6.60
C MET A 77 -10.75 -3.05 -6.68
N ALA A 78 -12.03 -2.93 -6.32
CA ALA A 78 -13.03 -3.99 -6.48
C ALA A 78 -13.19 -4.44 -7.95
N LYS A 79 -12.95 -3.55 -8.92
CA LYS A 79 -13.00 -3.87 -10.37
C LYS A 79 -11.92 -4.86 -10.81
N LEU A 80 -10.92 -5.15 -9.96
CA LEU A 80 -9.90 -6.16 -10.22
C LEU A 80 -10.42 -7.59 -10.03
N TYR A 81 -11.46 -7.76 -9.21
CA TYR A 81 -12.02 -9.05 -8.87
C TYR A 81 -13.40 -9.16 -9.53
N ASP A 82 -13.46 -9.84 -10.68
CA ASP A 82 -14.72 -10.04 -11.45
C ASP A 82 -15.68 -11.00 -10.73
N THR A 83 -15.25 -11.62 -9.63
CA THR A 83 -16.07 -12.49 -8.77
C THR A 83 -15.47 -12.43 -7.39
N SER A 84 -16.08 -11.65 -6.50
CA SER A 84 -15.87 -11.91 -5.07
C SER A 84 -16.85 -13.01 -4.73
N ASP A 85 -16.34 -14.21 -4.43
CA ASP A 85 -17.04 -15.26 -3.69
C ASP A 85 -17.35 -14.71 -2.29
N THR A 86 -18.26 -13.75 -2.25
CA THR A 86 -18.94 -13.27 -1.04
C THR A 86 -20.33 -13.88 -1.00
N ASP A 87 -20.52 -15.04 -1.64
CA ASP A 87 -21.66 -15.88 -1.32
C ASP A 87 -21.55 -16.21 0.17
N PRO A 88 -22.61 -15.98 0.95
CA PRO A 88 -22.59 -16.33 2.36
C PRO A 88 -22.34 -17.84 2.42
N VAL A 89 -21.18 -18.25 2.92
CA VAL A 89 -20.94 -19.64 3.31
C VAL A 89 -22.05 -19.94 4.31
N ALA A 90 -23.04 -20.73 3.88
CA ALA A 90 -24.16 -21.13 4.70
C ALA A 90 -23.60 -21.57 6.06
N ALA A 91 -24.11 -20.97 7.12
CA ALA A 91 -23.71 -21.31 8.48
C ALA A 91 -23.71 -22.83 8.60
N ILE A 92 -22.59 -23.39 9.07
CA ILE A 92 -22.50 -24.80 9.43
C ILE A 92 -23.66 -25.02 10.41
N GLU A 93 -24.71 -25.70 9.96
CA GLU A 93 -25.78 -26.12 10.84
C GLU A 93 -25.10 -26.92 11.95
N SER A 94 -25.20 -26.39 13.16
CA SER A 94 -24.81 -27.10 14.36
C SER A 94 -25.61 -28.40 14.34
N SER A 95 -24.93 -29.51 14.04
CA SER A 95 -25.45 -30.85 14.19
C SER A 95 -25.98 -30.99 15.60
N ASP A 96 -27.31 -31.01 15.74
CA ASP A 96 -27.96 -31.38 16.97
C ASP A 96 -27.58 -32.82 17.36
N ALA A 97 -27.51 -33.01 18.68
CA ALA A 97 -27.08 -34.21 19.39
C ALA A 97 -28.01 -35.41 19.22
#